data_AF-A0A7J3QXU5-F1
#
_entry.id   AF-A0A7J3QXU5-F1
#
_cell.length_a   1.000
_cell.length_b   1.000
_cell.length_c   1.000
_cell.angle_alpha   90.00
_cell.angle_beta   90.00
_cell.angle_gamma   90.00
#
_symmetry.space_group_name_H-M   'P 1'
#
loop_
_entity.id
_entity.type
_entity.pdbx_description
1 polymer ?
#
loop_
_entity_poly.entity_id
_entity_poly.type
_entity_poly.pdbx_seq_one_letter_code
_entity_poly.pdbx_strand_id
1 'polypeptide(L)'
;IGEALKLQIEDVDLTSEPPRINIRGEYTKTGNPRIAFISSEAKEFLEEWLKIRESELNIAVKRSRHGKKAEDRRIWPFEPNTAYFIWRNAVSKSGFDKRFQYNNNLERFTVHPHVLRKFFRTRMATVVPVDVVEALMGHEGYLTEVYRRYSLEDLAKYYKQGEHTLLVFAESENVSRLRAEIEERNRQLQALINGLVAENMDLKAKINALEGQLAELTEKWRMLDQTTRQLVEDQVRFIKIMREKHPEWVAEA
;
A
#
# COMPACT_ATOMS: atom_id res chain seq x y z
N ILE A 1 -6.76 26.59 12.66
CA ILE A 1 -6.44 26.59 14.11
C ILE A 1 -7.65 26.96 14.96
N GLY A 2 -8.40 28.03 14.64
CA GLY A 2 -9.58 28.41 15.42
C GLY A 2 -10.62 27.30 15.58
N GLU A 3 -10.93 26.57 14.49
CA GLU A 3 -11.83 25.40 14.55
C GLU A 3 -11.26 24.28 15.43
N ALA A 4 -9.97 23.94 15.26
CA ALA A 4 -9.33 22.90 16.06
C ALA A 4 -9.41 23.21 17.57
N LEU A 5 -9.11 24.44 17.98
CA LEU A 5 -9.16 24.85 19.40
C LEU A 5 -10.56 24.87 20.01
N LYS A 6 -11.63 24.66 19.23
CA LYS A 6 -13.00 24.56 19.73
C LYS A 6 -13.49 23.11 19.87
N LEU A 7 -12.81 22.14 19.24
CA LEU A 7 -13.22 20.74 19.27
C LEU A 7 -13.21 20.19 20.68
N GLN A 8 -14.26 19.45 21.00
CA GLN A 8 -14.45 18.75 22.26
C GLN A 8 -14.10 17.28 22.12
N ILE A 9 -13.86 16.61 23.25
CA ILE A 9 -13.54 15.18 23.28
C ILE A 9 -14.65 14.37 22.61
N GLU A 10 -15.90 14.75 22.81
CA GLU A 10 -17.09 14.12 22.21
C GLU A 10 -17.21 14.30 20.69
N ASP A 11 -16.46 15.22 20.08
CA ASP A 11 -16.48 15.45 18.63
C ASP A 11 -15.61 14.44 17.87
N VAL A 12 -14.84 13.60 18.57
CA VAL A 12 -13.85 12.72 17.95
C VAL A 12 -14.19 11.26 18.19
N ASP A 13 -14.35 10.53 17.08
CA ASP A 13 -14.47 9.09 17.07
C ASP A 13 -13.13 8.47 16.63
N LEU A 14 -12.39 7.95 17.61
CA LEU A 14 -11.13 7.24 17.40
C LEU A 14 -11.33 5.75 17.09
N THR A 15 -12.56 5.25 17.15
CA THR A 15 -12.87 3.84 16.91
C THR A 15 -13.16 3.57 15.44
N SER A 16 -13.62 4.58 14.69
CA SER A 16 -13.84 4.46 13.26
C SER A 16 -12.53 4.38 12.48
N GLU A 17 -12.60 3.77 11.29
CA GLU A 17 -11.47 3.68 10.36
C GLU A 17 -11.86 4.30 9.00
N PRO A 18 -11.25 5.44 8.59
CA PRO A 18 -10.34 6.29 9.34
C PRO A 18 -11.02 6.99 10.53
N PRO A 19 -10.27 7.41 11.57
CA PRO A 19 -10.81 8.17 12.69
C PRO A 19 -11.50 9.45 12.24
N ARG A 20 -12.66 9.74 12.83
CA ARG A 20 -13.56 10.81 12.40
C ARG A 20 -13.57 11.95 13.41
N ILE A 21 -13.67 13.17 12.88
CA ILE A 21 -13.87 14.39 13.66
C ILE A 21 -15.12 15.09 13.13
N ASN A 22 -16.10 15.27 14.01
CA ASN A 22 -17.29 16.04 13.73
C ASN A 22 -17.06 17.52 14.03
N ILE A 23 -16.87 18.32 12.99
CA ILE A 23 -16.71 19.77 13.13
C ILE A 23 -18.08 20.41 13.06
N ARG A 24 -18.61 20.80 14.23
CA ARG A 24 -19.93 21.46 14.34
C ARG A 24 -19.94 22.80 13.62
N GLY A 25 -21.11 23.16 13.08
CA GLY A 25 -21.32 24.43 12.37
C GLY A 25 -20.93 25.66 13.20
N GLU A 26 -21.20 25.64 14.51
CA GLU A 26 -20.84 26.68 15.48
C GLU A 26 -19.31 26.92 15.61
N TYR A 27 -18.49 25.95 15.22
CA TYR A 27 -17.04 26.11 15.21
C TYR A 27 -16.53 26.79 13.96
N THR A 28 -17.24 26.59 12.85
CA THR A 28 -16.90 27.10 11.52
C THR A 28 -17.26 28.57 11.36
N LYS A 29 -16.63 29.25 10.41
CA LYS A 29 -16.98 30.64 10.06
C LYS A 29 -18.32 30.75 9.32
N THR A 30 -18.76 29.66 8.73
CA THR A 30 -19.79 29.59 7.71
C THR A 30 -21.12 29.09 8.28
N GLY A 31 -21.07 28.47 9.46
CA GLY A 31 -22.20 27.82 10.11
C GLY A 31 -22.45 26.39 9.62
N ASN A 32 -21.70 25.91 8.62
CA ASN A 32 -21.93 24.59 8.03
C ASN A 32 -21.12 23.51 8.76
N PRO A 33 -21.78 22.49 9.35
CA PRO A 33 -21.08 21.37 9.95
C PRO A 33 -20.39 20.53 8.88
N ARG A 34 -19.32 19.82 9.26
CA ARG A 34 -18.63 18.88 8.36
C ARG A 34 -17.91 17.78 9.13
N ILE A 35 -17.71 16.65 8.47
CA ILE A 35 -16.81 15.61 8.96
C ILE A 35 -15.42 15.83 8.38
N ALA A 36 -14.42 15.70 9.23
CA ALA A 36 -13.01 15.57 8.86
C ALA A 36 -12.48 14.21 9.34
N PHE A 37 -11.33 13.81 8.81
CA PHE A 37 -10.64 12.59 9.22
C PHE A 37 -9.22 12.93 9.67
N ILE A 38 -8.63 12.06 10.48
CA ILE A 38 -7.23 12.14 10.88
C ILE A 38 -6.51 10.83 10.53
N SER A 39 -5.19 10.90 10.35
CA SER A 39 -4.37 9.72 10.04
C SER A 39 -4.23 8.82 11.25
N SER A 40 -3.85 7.56 11.03
CA SER A 40 -3.42 6.64 12.08
C SER A 40 -2.31 7.23 12.96
N GLU A 41 -1.31 7.88 12.33
CA GLU A 41 -0.24 8.59 13.06
C GLU A 41 -0.81 9.69 13.97
N ALA A 42 -1.73 10.52 13.45
CA ALA A 42 -2.34 11.58 14.25
C ALA A 42 -3.25 11.03 15.37
N LYS A 43 -3.90 9.88 15.14
CA LYS A 43 -4.68 9.16 16.15
C LYS A 43 -3.79 8.75 17.32
N GLU A 44 -2.65 8.11 17.06
CA GLU A 44 -1.71 7.67 18.11
C GLU A 44 -1.26 8.84 18.99
N PHE A 45 -0.86 9.97 18.39
CA PHE A 45 -0.49 11.16 19.15
C PHE A 45 -1.66 11.76 19.96
N LEU A 46 -2.87 11.70 19.41
CA LEU A 46 -4.06 12.20 20.11
C LEU A 46 -4.40 11.32 21.31
N GLU A 47 -4.29 10.00 21.19
CA GLU A 47 -4.49 9.07 22.31
C GLU A 47 -3.49 9.31 23.44
N GLU A 48 -2.20 9.49 23.12
CA GLU A 48 -1.18 9.83 24.12
C GLU A 48 -1.44 11.19 24.79
N TRP A 49 -1.84 12.20 24.01
CA TRP A 49 -2.22 13.50 24.56
C TRP A 49 -3.38 13.38 25.55
N LEU A 50 -4.43 12.61 25.20
CA LEU A 50 -5.61 12.45 26.06
C LEU A 50 -5.27 11.82 27.42
N LYS A 51 -4.25 10.95 27.50
CA LYS A 51 -3.78 10.37 28.78
C LYS A 51 -3.22 11.43 29.74
N ILE A 52 -2.54 12.45 29.23
CA ILE A 52 -1.87 13.48 30.04
C ILE A 52 -2.62 14.82 30.08
N ARG A 53 -3.68 14.96 29.26
CA ARG A 53 -4.41 16.21 29.07
C ARG A 53 -4.93 16.80 30.39
N GLU A 54 -5.53 15.98 31.24
CA GLU A 54 -6.10 16.44 32.51
C GLU A 54 -5.03 16.90 33.50
N SER A 55 -3.87 16.21 33.57
CA SER A 55 -2.78 16.66 34.42
C SER A 55 -2.20 17.99 33.95
N GLU A 56 -2.04 18.17 32.63
CA GLU A 56 -1.57 19.43 32.04
C GLU A 56 -2.55 20.58 32.26
N LEU A 57 -3.85 20.33 32.14
CA LEU A 57 -4.89 21.31 32.43
C LEU A 57 -4.82 21.78 33.88
N ASN A 58 -4.72 20.84 34.83
CA ASN A 58 -4.61 21.14 36.25
C ASN A 58 -3.35 21.95 36.59
N ILE A 59 -2.20 21.63 35.99
CA ILE A 59 -0.97 22.42 36.13
C ILE A 59 -1.18 23.83 35.56
N ALA A 60 -1.80 23.95 34.39
CA ALA A 60 -2.08 25.25 33.77
C ALA A 60 -3.02 26.12 34.61
N VAL A 61 -4.02 25.52 35.26
CA VAL A 61 -4.95 26.21 36.17
C VAL A 61 -4.21 26.78 37.37
N LYS A 62 -3.37 25.97 38.03
CA LYS A 62 -2.55 26.40 39.18
C LYS A 62 -1.58 27.53 38.83
N ARG A 63 -1.05 27.55 37.59
CA ARG A 63 -0.11 28.57 37.12
C ARG A 63 -0.81 29.84 36.59
N SER A 64 -2.10 29.76 36.26
CA SER A 64 -2.81 30.87 35.64
C SER A 64 -3.10 31.98 36.64
N ARG A 65 -2.71 33.20 36.29
CA ARG A 65 -3.09 34.42 37.04
C ARG A 65 -4.47 34.97 36.66
N HIS A 66 -5.10 34.39 35.63
CA HIS A 66 -6.33 34.92 35.03
C HIS A 66 -7.52 33.97 35.17
N GLY A 67 -7.53 33.12 36.20
CA GLY A 67 -8.70 32.28 36.53
C GLY A 67 -9.08 31.29 35.43
N LYS A 68 -8.16 30.40 35.04
CA LYS A 68 -8.46 29.34 34.07
C LYS A 68 -9.41 28.31 34.72
N LYS A 69 -10.42 27.85 33.99
CA LYS A 69 -11.35 26.83 34.46
C LYS A 69 -10.63 25.48 34.60
N ALA A 70 -10.89 24.79 35.70
CA ALA A 70 -10.42 23.42 35.93
C ALA A 70 -11.11 22.43 34.99
N GLU A 71 -12.40 22.66 34.73
CA GLU A 71 -13.20 21.86 33.82
C GLU A 71 -13.22 22.51 32.43
N ASP A 72 -12.67 21.81 31.44
CA ASP A 72 -12.71 22.19 30.04
C ASP A 72 -12.94 20.92 29.21
N ARG A 73 -13.92 20.91 28.31
CA ARG A 73 -14.23 19.74 27.47
C ARG A 73 -13.46 19.73 26.15
N ARG A 74 -12.75 20.81 25.84
CA ARG A 74 -11.98 20.93 24.59
C ARG A 74 -10.80 19.98 24.59
N ILE A 75 -10.54 19.32 23.46
CA ILE A 75 -9.36 18.44 23.30
C ILE A 75 -8.09 19.22 23.63
N TRP A 76 -7.99 20.45 23.14
CA TRP A 76 -6.89 21.35 23.42
C TRP A 76 -7.41 22.54 24.24
N PRO A 77 -7.29 22.51 25.58
CA PRO A 77 -7.74 23.58 26.45
C PRO A 77 -6.75 24.75 26.45
N PHE A 78 -6.45 25.28 25.26
CA PHE A 78 -5.52 26.38 25.03
C PHE A 78 -6.27 27.60 24.50
N GLU A 79 -5.85 28.77 24.95
CA GLU A 79 -6.22 30.02 24.29
C GLU A 79 -5.48 30.14 22.94
N PRO A 80 -6.05 30.83 21.94
CA PRO A 80 -5.41 31.00 20.65
C PRO A 80 -3.97 31.51 20.73
N ASN A 81 -3.71 32.52 21.57
CA ASN A 81 -2.36 33.07 21.77
C ASN A 81 -1.38 32.04 22.33
N THR A 82 -1.82 31.19 23.25
CA THR A 82 -1.01 30.09 23.81
C THR A 82 -0.68 29.07 22.73
N ALA A 83 -1.67 28.67 21.92
CA ALA A 83 -1.45 27.73 20.81
C ALA A 83 -0.46 28.29 19.77
N TYR A 84 -0.59 29.57 19.40
CA TYR A 84 0.37 30.24 18.51
C TYR A 84 1.77 30.39 19.14
N PHE A 85 1.86 30.57 20.46
CA PHE A 85 3.14 30.60 21.16
C PHE A 85 3.81 29.22 21.16
N ILE A 86 3.08 28.15 21.50
CA ILE A 86 3.57 26.76 21.43
C ILE A 86 4.08 26.45 20.02
N TRP A 87 3.29 26.78 18.98
CA TRP A 87 3.67 26.59 17.59
C TRP A 87 4.97 27.32 17.23
N ARG A 88 5.07 28.62 17.55
CA ARG A 88 6.26 29.43 17.23
C ARG A 88 7.51 28.90 17.93
N ASN A 89 7.38 28.46 19.18
CA ASN A 89 8.49 27.86 19.91
C ASN A 89 8.94 26.54 19.27
N ALA A 90 7.99 25.68 18.84
CA ALA A 90 8.32 24.46 18.13
C ALA A 90 9.07 24.76 16.82
N VAL A 91 8.56 25.69 16.01
CA VAL A 91 9.18 26.13 14.75
C VAL A 91 10.59 26.67 14.97
N SER A 92 10.79 27.54 15.98
CA SER A 92 12.12 28.10 16.29
C SER A 92 13.10 27.03 16.78
N LYS A 93 12.67 26.14 17.69
CA LYS A 93 13.51 25.01 18.15
C LYS A 93 13.89 24.05 17.03
N SER A 94 13.04 23.92 16.00
CA SER A 94 13.31 23.10 14.82
C SER A 94 14.16 23.79 13.74
N GLY A 95 14.52 25.07 13.90
CA GLY A 95 15.30 25.83 12.92
C GLY A 95 14.50 26.30 11.68
N PHE A 96 13.16 26.28 11.73
CA PHE A 96 12.28 26.68 10.63
C PHE A 96 11.63 28.06 10.83
N ASP A 97 12.19 28.91 11.70
CA ASP A 97 11.65 30.21 12.07
C ASP A 97 11.95 31.35 11.10
N LYS A 98 12.37 31.02 9.87
CA LYS A 98 12.55 31.99 8.78
C LYS A 98 11.30 32.85 8.61
N ARG A 99 11.52 34.17 8.53
CA ARG A 99 10.48 35.16 8.32
C ARG A 99 10.53 35.74 6.91
N PHE A 100 9.40 36.24 6.46
CA PHE A 100 9.31 37.01 5.23
C PHE A 100 8.60 38.34 5.50
N GLN A 101 8.99 39.36 4.74
CA GLN A 101 8.34 40.66 4.73
C GLN A 101 6.93 40.49 4.15
N TYR A 102 5.89 40.66 4.97
CA TYR A 102 4.52 40.62 4.50
C TYR A 102 4.06 41.99 3.98
N ASN A 103 4.44 43.06 4.69
CA ASN A 103 4.31 44.44 4.26
C ASN A 103 5.39 45.32 4.94
N ASN A 104 5.40 46.63 4.66
CA ASN A 104 6.44 47.54 5.15
C ASN A 104 6.68 47.51 6.67
N ASN A 105 5.68 47.09 7.47
CA ASN A 105 5.75 47.12 8.94
C ASN A 105 5.52 45.75 9.61
N LEU A 106 5.38 44.67 8.83
CA LEU A 106 4.99 43.37 9.38
C LEU A 106 5.78 42.24 8.72
N GLU A 107 6.55 41.54 9.54
CA GLU A 107 7.13 40.25 9.19
C GLU A 107 6.22 39.11 9.64
N ARG A 108 6.20 38.02 8.88
CA ARG A 108 5.47 36.80 9.24
C ARG A 108 6.38 35.59 9.17
N PHE A 109 6.13 34.62 10.05
CA PHE A 109 6.77 33.31 9.97
C PHE A 109 6.36 32.63 8.67
N THR A 110 7.35 32.08 7.96
CA THR A 110 7.11 31.29 6.75
C THR A 110 6.24 30.08 7.10
N VAL A 111 6.59 29.39 8.19
CA VAL A 111 5.86 28.22 8.71
C VAL A 111 4.87 28.65 9.80
N HIS A 112 3.58 28.56 9.50
CA HIS A 112 2.49 28.89 10.41
C HIS A 112 1.33 27.87 10.25
N PRO A 113 0.36 27.77 11.18
CA PRO A 113 -0.65 26.71 11.16
C PRO A 113 -1.46 26.58 9.86
N HIS A 114 -1.65 27.67 9.10
CA HIS A 114 -2.33 27.61 7.80
C HIS A 114 -1.49 26.93 6.71
N VAL A 115 -0.17 26.88 6.84
CA VAL A 115 0.72 26.12 5.94
C VAL A 115 0.44 24.63 6.03
N LEU A 116 0.09 24.09 7.21
CA LEU A 116 -0.30 22.68 7.34
C LEU A 116 -1.54 22.34 6.50
N ARG A 117 -2.50 23.27 6.45
CA ARG A 117 -3.67 23.13 5.58
C ARG A 117 -3.29 23.16 4.09
N LYS A 118 -2.32 23.99 3.71
CA LYS A 118 -1.77 23.98 2.34
C LYS A 118 -1.03 22.68 2.03
N PHE A 119 -0.23 22.18 2.96
CA PHE A 119 0.46 20.89 2.86
C PHE A 119 -0.54 19.75 2.63
N PHE A 120 -1.58 19.66 3.47
CA PHE A 120 -2.65 18.67 3.32
C PHE A 120 -3.25 18.71 1.91
N ARG A 121 -3.65 19.90 1.43
CA ARG A 121 -4.20 20.09 0.08
C ARG A 121 -3.27 19.57 -0.99
N THR A 122 -2.01 20.03 -0.96
CA THR A 122 -1.01 19.71 -1.98
C THR A 122 -0.68 18.22 -2.00
N ARG A 123 -0.55 17.58 -0.83
CA ARG A 123 -0.20 16.16 -0.72
C ARG A 123 -1.37 15.26 -1.11
N MET A 124 -2.57 15.53 -0.62
CA MET A 124 -3.74 14.70 -0.94
C MET A 124 -4.14 14.80 -2.41
N ALA A 125 -4.01 15.98 -3.02
CA ALA A 125 -4.38 16.20 -4.42
C ALA A 125 -3.51 15.43 -5.44
N THR A 126 -2.42 14.78 -5.02
CA THR A 126 -1.63 13.92 -5.91
C THR A 126 -2.28 12.57 -6.17
N VAL A 127 -3.19 12.13 -5.29
CA VAL A 127 -3.79 10.78 -5.33
C VAL A 127 -5.31 10.79 -5.13
N VAL A 128 -5.89 11.89 -4.65
CA VAL A 128 -7.33 12.08 -4.44
C VAL A 128 -7.83 13.22 -5.34
N PRO A 129 -9.02 13.11 -5.95
CA PRO A 129 -9.64 14.19 -6.72
C PRO A 129 -9.69 15.52 -5.96
N VAL A 130 -9.35 16.62 -6.64
CA VAL A 130 -9.18 17.93 -6.00
C VAL A 130 -10.47 18.38 -5.31
N ASP A 131 -11.63 18.23 -5.95
CA ASP A 131 -12.93 18.57 -5.38
C ASP A 131 -13.20 17.85 -4.04
N VAL A 132 -12.88 16.56 -3.94
CA VAL A 132 -12.94 15.79 -2.70
C VAL A 132 -11.98 16.36 -1.65
N VAL A 133 -10.75 16.71 -2.02
CA VAL A 133 -9.77 17.33 -1.11
C VAL A 133 -10.25 18.68 -0.60
N GLU A 134 -10.79 19.54 -1.47
CA GLU A 134 -11.35 20.84 -1.09
C GLU A 134 -12.54 20.69 -0.11
N ALA A 135 -13.38 19.66 -0.32
CA ALA A 135 -14.48 19.34 0.58
C ALA A 135 -13.99 18.81 1.95
N LEU A 136 -12.99 17.91 1.97
CA LEU A 136 -12.36 17.44 3.21
C LEU A 136 -11.76 18.60 4.03
N MET A 137 -11.26 19.63 3.34
CA MET A 137 -10.76 20.84 3.98
C MET A 137 -11.90 21.73 4.52
N GLY A 138 -13.12 21.62 4.00
CA GLY A 138 -14.23 22.50 4.38
C GLY A 138 -14.31 23.79 3.57
N HIS A 139 -13.90 23.78 2.30
CA HIS A 139 -14.08 24.96 1.44
C HIS A 139 -15.52 25.02 0.90
N GLU A 140 -16.24 26.10 1.24
CA GLU A 140 -17.69 26.24 1.03
C GLU A 140 -18.18 25.89 -0.38
N GLY A 141 -17.47 26.35 -1.42
CA GLY A 141 -17.87 26.12 -2.80
C GLY A 141 -17.96 24.64 -3.20
N TYR A 142 -17.26 23.76 -2.49
CA TYR A 142 -17.20 22.33 -2.79
C TYR A 142 -18.07 21.48 -1.87
N LEU A 143 -18.42 21.98 -0.68
CA LEU A 143 -19.14 21.19 0.32
C LEU A 143 -20.49 20.69 -0.22
N THR A 144 -21.31 21.60 -0.75
CA THR A 144 -22.68 21.27 -1.20
C THR A 144 -22.70 20.27 -2.34
N GLU A 145 -21.77 20.39 -3.29
CA GLU A 145 -21.73 19.53 -4.47
C GLU A 145 -21.12 18.16 -4.17
N VAL A 146 -20.10 18.10 -3.32
CA VAL A 146 -19.43 16.86 -2.94
C VAL A 146 -20.29 16.05 -1.98
N TYR A 147 -20.92 16.66 -0.97
CA TYR A 147 -21.82 15.94 -0.05
C TYR A 147 -23.10 15.42 -0.75
N ARG A 148 -23.49 15.98 -1.90
CA ARG A 148 -24.56 15.41 -2.73
C ARG A 148 -24.10 14.21 -3.57
N ARG A 149 -22.81 14.18 -3.95
CA ARG A 149 -22.24 13.16 -4.85
C ARG A 149 -21.67 11.96 -4.11
N TYR A 150 -21.15 12.16 -2.90
CA TYR A 150 -20.41 11.14 -2.17
C TYR A 150 -21.01 10.90 -0.79
N SER A 151 -21.13 9.62 -0.43
CA SER A 151 -21.47 9.22 0.93
C SER A 151 -20.31 9.51 1.89
N LEU A 152 -20.59 9.46 3.21
CA LEU A 152 -19.55 9.57 4.22
C LEU A 152 -18.51 8.44 4.07
N GLU A 153 -18.96 7.25 3.71
CA GLU A 153 -18.13 6.08 3.47
C GLU A 153 -17.20 6.28 2.26
N ASP A 154 -17.68 6.95 1.21
CA ASP A 154 -16.84 7.28 0.05
C ASP A 154 -15.76 8.29 0.42
N LEU A 155 -16.11 9.34 1.18
CA LEU A 155 -15.13 10.32 1.67
C LEU A 155 -14.07 9.68 2.57
N ALA A 156 -14.47 8.72 3.42
CA ALA A 156 -13.57 7.92 4.23
C ALA A 156 -12.61 7.08 3.38
N LYS A 157 -13.10 6.43 2.31
CA LYS A 157 -12.27 5.68 1.36
C LYS A 157 -11.26 6.57 0.64
N TYR A 158 -11.70 7.73 0.14
CA TYR A 158 -10.80 8.70 -0.48
C TYR A 158 -9.73 9.21 0.48
N TYR A 159 -10.11 9.52 1.73
CA TYR A 159 -9.15 9.91 2.74
C TYR A 159 -8.10 8.80 2.97
N LYS A 160 -8.54 7.55 3.14
CA LYS A 160 -7.65 6.40 3.33
C LYS A 160 -6.70 6.16 2.17
N GLN A 161 -7.18 6.31 0.94
CA GLN A 161 -6.33 6.23 -0.25
C GLN A 161 -5.18 7.24 -0.19
N GLY A 162 -5.43 8.45 0.29
CA GLY A 162 -4.42 9.52 0.38
C GLY A 162 -3.62 9.58 1.68
N GLU A 163 -4.02 8.85 2.72
CA GLU A 163 -3.44 8.95 4.08
C GLU A 163 -1.92 8.82 4.09
N HIS A 164 -1.35 7.89 3.33
CA HIS A 164 0.09 7.66 3.24
C HIS A 164 0.89 8.90 2.81
N THR A 165 0.27 9.84 2.08
CA THR A 165 0.93 11.07 1.62
C THR A 165 1.10 12.11 2.74
N LEU A 166 0.40 11.92 3.87
CA LEU A 166 0.32 12.84 5.00
C LEU A 166 1.19 12.41 6.20
N LEU A 167 1.66 11.17 6.22
CA LEU A 167 2.44 10.62 7.34
C LEU A 167 3.84 11.26 7.36
N VAL A 168 4.30 11.66 8.54
CA VAL A 168 5.59 12.35 8.71
C VAL A 168 6.65 11.44 9.34
N PHE A 169 6.24 10.59 10.29
CA PHE A 169 7.13 9.67 11.01
C PHE A 169 7.05 8.25 10.46
N ALA A 170 5.89 7.85 9.94
CA ALA A 170 5.68 6.48 9.47
C ALA A 170 6.53 6.09 8.25
N GLU A 171 7.03 7.05 7.46
CA GLU A 171 7.94 6.76 6.34
C GLU A 171 9.22 6.05 6.80
N SER A 172 9.73 6.28 8.01
CA SER A 172 10.95 5.59 8.46
C SER A 172 10.70 4.13 8.89
N GLU A 173 9.56 3.84 9.51
CA GLU A 173 9.25 2.49 10.00
C GLU A 173 8.60 1.59 8.93
N ASN A 174 7.64 2.11 8.17
CA ASN A 174 6.97 1.33 7.13
C ASN A 174 7.92 1.03 5.97
N VAL A 175 8.78 1.95 5.56
CA VAL A 175 9.80 1.67 4.51
C VAL A 175 10.76 0.58 4.99
N SER A 176 11.13 0.58 6.27
CA SER A 176 12.01 -0.45 6.83
C SER A 176 11.33 -1.83 6.87
N ARG A 177 10.05 -1.90 7.27
CA ARG A 177 9.28 -3.15 7.26
C ARG A 177 8.97 -3.65 5.84
N LEU A 178 8.56 -2.76 4.94
CA LEU A 178 8.31 -3.07 3.52
C LEU A 178 9.58 -3.55 2.82
N ARG A 179 10.73 -2.93 3.09
CA ARG A 179 12.02 -3.40 2.57
C ARG A 179 12.35 -4.81 3.08
N ALA A 180 12.17 -5.07 4.36
CA ALA A 180 12.40 -6.41 4.94
C ALA A 180 11.48 -7.47 4.31
N GLU A 181 10.20 -7.16 4.09
CA GLU A 181 9.26 -8.08 3.44
C GLU A 181 9.61 -8.33 1.96
N ILE A 182 10.02 -7.29 1.23
CA ILE A 182 10.48 -7.40 -0.16
C ILE A 182 11.75 -8.24 -0.24
N GLU A 183 12.71 -8.04 0.65
CA GLU A 183 13.95 -8.84 0.70
C GLU A 183 13.65 -10.31 1.00
N GLU A 184 12.72 -10.59 1.92
CA GLU A 184 12.29 -11.95 2.22
C GLU A 184 11.61 -12.63 1.03
N ARG A 185 10.67 -11.93 0.37
CA ARG A 185 10.01 -12.43 -0.85
C ARG A 185 11.02 -12.68 -1.97
N ASN A 186 12.00 -11.80 -2.15
CA ASN A 186 13.05 -11.97 -3.16
C ASN A 186 13.93 -13.18 -2.85
N ARG A 187 14.27 -13.44 -1.59
CA ARG A 187 14.99 -14.66 -1.19
C ARG A 187 14.18 -15.93 -1.50
N GLN A 188 12.88 -15.92 -1.19
CA GLN A 188 12.00 -17.05 -1.48
C GLN A 188 11.88 -17.31 -3.00
N LEU A 189 11.71 -16.25 -3.79
CA LEU A 189 11.69 -16.34 -5.25
C LEU A 189 13.01 -16.87 -5.81
N GLN A 190 14.15 -16.41 -5.30
CA GLN A 190 15.46 -16.89 -5.75
C GLN A 190 15.66 -18.37 -5.44
N ALA A 191 15.20 -18.84 -4.26
CA ALA A 191 15.25 -20.26 -3.90
C ALA A 191 14.37 -21.11 -4.83
N LEU A 192 13.15 -20.65 -5.13
CA LEU A 192 12.25 -21.32 -6.08
C LEU A 192 12.84 -21.38 -7.49
N ILE A 193 13.41 -20.28 -7.98
CA ILE A 193 14.06 -20.22 -9.30
C ILE A 193 15.23 -21.21 -9.35
N ASN A 194 16.09 -21.23 -8.34
CA ASN A 194 17.21 -22.15 -8.29
C ASN A 194 16.74 -23.62 -8.29
N GLY A 195 15.65 -23.93 -7.58
CA GLY A 195 15.02 -25.25 -7.60
C GLY A 195 14.50 -25.64 -8.98
N LEU A 196 13.72 -24.76 -9.62
CA LEU A 196 13.17 -24.99 -10.95
C LEU A 196 14.25 -25.12 -12.03
N VAL A 197 15.37 -24.41 -11.89
CA VAL A 197 16.52 -24.53 -12.80
C VAL A 197 17.18 -25.90 -12.65
N ALA A 198 17.38 -26.36 -11.41
CA ALA A 198 17.95 -27.69 -11.14
C ALA A 198 17.04 -28.80 -11.69
N GLU A 199 15.73 -28.71 -11.48
CA GLU A 199 14.76 -29.67 -12.02
C GLU A 199 14.75 -29.66 -13.55
N ASN A 200 14.81 -28.48 -14.18
CA ASN A 200 14.94 -28.38 -15.64
C ASN A 200 16.22 -29.03 -16.18
N MET A 201 17.34 -28.91 -15.46
CA MET A 201 18.59 -29.56 -15.85
C MET A 201 18.46 -31.08 -15.79
N ASP A 202 17.86 -31.62 -14.72
CA ASP A 202 17.63 -33.06 -14.57
C ASP A 202 16.67 -33.61 -15.62
N LEU A 203 15.57 -32.89 -15.91
CA LEU A 203 14.63 -33.24 -16.97
C LEU A 203 15.30 -33.24 -18.34
N LYS A 204 16.14 -32.25 -18.66
CA LYS A 204 16.91 -32.23 -19.91
C LYS A 204 17.88 -33.42 -20.01
N ALA A 205 18.55 -33.78 -18.91
CA ALA A 205 19.43 -34.94 -18.90
C ALA A 205 18.66 -36.25 -19.15
N LYS A 206 17.48 -36.40 -18.52
CA LYS A 206 16.58 -37.55 -18.74
C LYS A 206 16.08 -37.62 -20.19
N ILE A 207 15.69 -36.49 -20.78
CA ILE A 207 15.27 -36.41 -22.18
C ILE A 207 16.39 -36.88 -23.09
N ASN A 208 17.61 -36.36 -22.93
CA ASN A 208 18.76 -36.77 -23.75
C ASN A 208 19.06 -38.27 -23.62
N ALA A 209 18.95 -38.84 -22.41
CA ALA A 209 19.15 -40.27 -22.20
C ALA A 209 18.07 -41.12 -22.91
N LEU A 210 16.80 -40.70 -22.82
CA LEU A 210 15.69 -41.36 -23.50
C LEU A 210 15.82 -41.26 -25.02
N GLU A 211 16.23 -40.11 -25.56
CA GLU A 211 16.51 -39.93 -26.98
C GLU A 211 17.61 -40.88 -27.47
N GLY A 212 18.68 -41.06 -26.67
CA GLY A 212 19.74 -42.03 -26.97
C GLY A 212 19.23 -43.47 -27.01
N GLN A 213 18.41 -43.86 -26.03
CA GLN A 213 17.80 -45.20 -26.02
C GLN A 213 16.84 -45.41 -27.21
N LEU A 214 16.08 -44.38 -27.58
CA LEU A 214 15.17 -44.43 -28.73
C LEU A 214 15.94 -44.62 -30.04
N ALA A 215 17.07 -43.94 -30.20
CA ALA A 215 17.93 -44.09 -31.37
C ALA A 215 18.49 -45.53 -31.47
N GLU A 216 18.97 -46.09 -30.37
CA GLU A 216 19.47 -47.48 -30.33
C GLU A 216 18.36 -48.50 -30.66
N LEU A 217 17.16 -48.30 -30.11
CA LEU A 217 16.01 -49.17 -30.38
C LEU A 217 15.59 -49.10 -31.85
N THR A 218 15.62 -47.89 -32.43
CA THR A 218 15.30 -47.67 -33.85
C THR A 218 16.28 -48.40 -34.76
N GLU A 219 17.58 -48.38 -34.44
CA GLU A 219 18.59 -49.10 -35.21
C GLU A 219 18.41 -50.63 -35.10
N LYS A 220 18.15 -51.15 -33.90
CA LYS A 220 17.82 -52.57 -33.70
C LYS A 220 16.58 -52.99 -34.50
N TRP A 221 15.55 -52.15 -34.52
CA TRP A 221 14.33 -52.41 -35.28
C TRP A 221 14.60 -52.46 -36.78
N ARG A 222 15.42 -51.54 -37.31
CA ARG A 222 15.85 -51.53 -38.71
C ARG A 222 16.62 -52.81 -39.09
N MET A 223 17.56 -53.25 -38.24
CA MET A 223 18.32 -54.49 -38.45
C MET A 223 17.41 -55.72 -38.45
N LEU A 224 16.44 -55.75 -37.54
CA LEU A 224 15.44 -56.82 -37.48
C LEU A 224 14.57 -56.83 -38.75
N ASP A 225 14.08 -55.69 -39.22
CA ASP A 225 13.27 -55.59 -40.46
C ASP A 225 14.07 -56.10 -41.67
N GLN A 226 15.34 -55.71 -41.81
CA GLN A 226 16.21 -56.22 -42.89
C GLN A 226 16.39 -57.75 -42.81
N THR A 227 16.69 -58.28 -41.62
CA THR A 227 16.88 -59.73 -41.43
C THR A 227 15.59 -60.48 -41.74
N THR A 228 14.45 -59.95 -41.30
CA THR A 228 13.13 -60.54 -41.56
C THR A 228 12.83 -60.59 -43.05
N ARG A 229 13.10 -59.49 -43.79
CA ARG A 229 12.94 -59.46 -45.25
C ARG A 229 13.82 -60.47 -45.96
N GLN A 230 15.10 -60.56 -45.56
CA GLN A 230 16.04 -61.53 -46.11
C GLN A 230 15.52 -62.97 -45.92
N LEU A 231 15.02 -63.29 -44.72
CA LEU A 231 14.49 -64.61 -44.40
C LEU A 231 13.26 -64.95 -45.26
N VAL A 232 12.37 -63.99 -45.48
CA VAL A 232 11.21 -64.14 -46.36
C VAL A 232 11.65 -64.37 -47.81
N GLU A 233 12.61 -63.60 -48.33
CA GLU A 233 13.15 -63.78 -49.68
C GLU A 233 13.81 -65.17 -49.85
N ASP A 234 14.59 -65.60 -48.86
CA ASP A 234 15.25 -66.90 -48.86
C ASP A 234 14.22 -68.04 -48.81
N GLN A 235 13.16 -67.92 -48.01
CA GLN A 235 12.04 -68.87 -48.00
C GLN A 235 11.33 -68.95 -49.36
N VAL A 236 11.04 -67.80 -49.99
CA VAL A 236 10.41 -67.75 -51.31
C VAL A 236 11.31 -68.41 -52.37
N ARG A 237 12.62 -68.15 -52.36
CA ARG A 237 13.57 -68.81 -53.26
C ARG A 237 13.62 -70.31 -53.02
N PHE A 238 13.68 -70.73 -51.76
CA PHE A 238 13.68 -72.15 -51.40
C PHE A 238 12.42 -72.85 -51.91
N ILE A 239 11.24 -72.30 -51.68
CA ILE A 239 9.96 -72.85 -52.19
C ILE A 239 9.98 -72.93 -53.72
N LYS A 240 10.50 -71.92 -54.41
CA LYS A 240 10.61 -71.93 -55.88
C LYS A 240 11.54 -73.04 -56.38
N ILE A 241 12.72 -73.19 -55.78
CA ILE A 241 13.68 -74.27 -56.12
C ILE A 241 13.05 -75.65 -55.86
N MET A 242 12.33 -75.81 -54.75
CA MET A 242 11.64 -77.05 -54.42
C MET A 242 10.54 -77.38 -55.45
N ARG A 243 9.76 -76.39 -55.91
CA ARG A 243 8.78 -76.59 -57.00
C ARG A 243 9.43 -77.00 -58.32
N GLU A 244 10.62 -76.48 -58.64
CA GLU A 244 11.33 -76.78 -59.89
C GLU A 244 12.01 -78.15 -59.88
N LYS A 245 12.59 -78.57 -58.75
CA LYS A 245 13.38 -79.81 -58.65
C LYS A 245 12.61 -81.02 -58.10
N HIS A 246 11.58 -80.79 -57.28
CA HIS A 246 10.78 -81.81 -56.61
C HIS A 246 9.28 -81.44 -56.62
N PRO A 247 8.65 -81.33 -57.81
CA PRO A 247 7.24 -80.91 -57.94
C PRO A 247 6.26 -81.83 -57.18
N GLU A 248 6.62 -83.10 -56.99
CA GLU A 248 5.87 -84.10 -56.22
C GLU A 248 5.70 -83.75 -54.73
N TRP A 249 6.54 -82.88 -54.17
CA TRP A 249 6.49 -82.50 -52.74
C TRP A 249 5.71 -81.21 -52.47
N VAL A 250 5.27 -80.49 -53.50
CA VAL A 250 4.61 -79.19 -53.38
C VAL A 250 3.13 -79.22 -53.81
N ALA A 251 2.63 -80.38 -54.26
CA ALA A 251 1.30 -80.53 -54.85
C ALA A 251 0.15 -80.83 -53.86
N GLU A 252 0.39 -80.88 -52.54
CA GLU A 252 -0.66 -81.19 -51.53
C GLU A 252 -0.78 -80.15 -50.40
N ALA A 253 -0.77 -78.85 -50.73
CA ALA A 253 -1.16 -77.79 -49.78
C ALA A 253 -2.13 -76.80 -50.43
#